data_AF-A0A2Z5PVQ8-F1
#
_entry.id   AF-A0A2Z5PVQ8-F1
#
_cell.length_a   1.000
_cell.length_b   1.000
_cell.length_c   1.000
_cell.angle_alpha   90.00
_cell.angle_beta   90.00
_cell.angle_gamma   90.00
#
_symmetry.space_group_name_H-M   'P 1'
#
loop_
_entity.id
_entity.type
_entity.pdbx_description
1 polymer ?
#
loop_
_entity_poly.entity_id
_entity_poly.type
_entity_poly.pdbx_seq_one_letter_code
_entity_poly.pdbx_strand_id
1 'polypeptide(L)'
;MIELIHDLSHIKPEKFDNHEFISKRRILIDKVFCSVYSNSLFVNLERKFRDDVRDKYISYVDKIQDFKGHTQGLKFPLEINGDKEIAWINISLREPHVAKVYFNVIRLYQKEKNIPIPTYGYNDTNFLPLEYNDTKSLLMEFIELYLKIVGEIKEIYADYLLQLFGIDIKNYWKGLEKKEIKDLVEVSPFQIEIPCEYLGCEDEQFDWMDDEIKCSTVEKFGDLSGTTYYNKNRKDLKATFKRYQKAPGINRHEITLQENWARDCMNSDSENIYQNIITSVHKVHRLWGLDFEGVKPRPINGNVLISQFSMGFGLSNDEIKTMIYGNVGEITSNRENQGIIRKLRNKGMIRKLEKDEGGKKGVYVWTEMVKLLRMSLNQYFLCPECLTRMQYDYENYCHYCPACKKVIRY
;
A
#
# COMPACT_ATOMS: atom_id res chain seq x y z
N MET A 1 -28.63 12.67 43.39
CA MET A 1 -29.11 11.35 42.94
C MET A 1 -29.68 11.56 41.55
N ILE A 2 -28.94 11.18 40.51
CA ILE A 2 -29.42 11.22 39.13
C ILE A 2 -29.59 9.75 38.75
N GLU A 3 -30.85 9.32 38.66
CA GLU A 3 -31.20 8.03 38.08
C GLU A 3 -30.93 8.07 36.58
N LEU A 4 -30.05 7.18 36.13
CA LEU A 4 -29.92 6.80 34.72
C LEU A 4 -31.19 6.05 34.32
N ILE A 5 -31.96 6.59 33.38
CA ILE A 5 -32.97 5.84 32.63
C ILE A 5 -32.64 5.94 31.14
N HIS A 6 -31.83 5.00 30.67
CA HIS A 6 -31.86 4.57 29.29
C HIS A 6 -32.07 3.06 29.28
N ASP A 7 -33.33 2.66 29.37
CA ASP A 7 -33.77 1.32 29.00
C ASP A 7 -33.62 1.17 27.48
N LEU A 8 -32.61 0.39 27.07
CA LEU A 8 -32.29 0.10 25.66
C LEU A 8 -32.98 -1.18 25.16
N SER A 9 -33.91 -1.76 25.92
CA SER A 9 -34.58 -3.03 25.58
C SER A 9 -35.50 -2.97 24.35
N HIS A 10 -35.76 -1.79 23.79
CA HIS A 10 -36.63 -1.60 22.63
C HIS A 10 -35.89 -1.61 21.27
N ILE A 11 -34.56 -1.64 21.26
CA ILE A 11 -33.80 -1.78 20.02
C ILE A 11 -33.88 -3.25 19.60
N LYS A 12 -34.86 -3.58 18.75
CA LYS A 12 -34.82 -4.84 18.02
C LYS A 12 -33.55 -4.84 17.17
N PRO A 13 -32.73 -5.90 17.21
CA PRO A 13 -31.64 -6.05 16.25
C PRO A 13 -32.28 -6.15 14.88
N GLU A 14 -32.13 -5.10 14.06
CA GLU A 14 -32.43 -5.23 12.64
C GLU A 14 -31.53 -6.36 12.13
N LYS A 15 -32.16 -7.36 11.51
CA LYS A 15 -31.45 -8.40 10.78
C LYS A 15 -30.67 -7.69 9.69
N PHE A 16 -29.37 -7.54 9.94
CA PHE A 16 -28.41 -7.14 8.95
C PHE A 16 -28.61 -8.04 7.73
N ASP A 17 -28.92 -7.45 6.58
CA ASP A 17 -28.73 -8.18 5.33
C ASP A 17 -27.25 -8.60 5.30
N ASN A 18 -27.06 -9.92 5.37
CA ASN A 18 -25.78 -10.62 5.43
C ASN A 18 -25.00 -10.47 4.12
N HIS A 19 -24.60 -9.26 3.77
CA HIS A 19 -23.36 -9.10 3.02
C HIS A 19 -22.25 -9.18 4.05
N GLU A 20 -21.81 -10.41 4.32
CA GLU A 20 -20.62 -10.71 5.10
C GLU A 20 -19.45 -9.98 4.40
N PHE A 21 -19.12 -8.78 4.89
CA PHE A 21 -17.95 -8.05 4.42
C PHE A 21 -16.73 -8.79 4.97
N ILE A 22 -16.27 -9.79 4.23
CA ILE A 22 -15.05 -10.50 4.56
C ILE A 22 -13.90 -9.66 4.01
N SER A 23 -13.38 -8.77 4.85
CA SER A 23 -12.06 -8.17 4.63
C SER A 23 -11.05 -9.31 4.45
N LYS A 24 -10.59 -9.52 3.23
CA LYS A 24 -9.47 -10.43 2.97
C LYS A 24 -8.18 -9.67 3.26
N ARG A 25 -7.29 -10.27 4.05
CA ARG A 25 -5.94 -9.74 4.29
C ARG A 25 -4.97 -10.47 3.36
N ARG A 26 -4.04 -9.80 2.70
CA ARG A 26 -2.91 -10.46 2.03
C ARG A 26 -1.59 -9.90 2.50
N ILE A 27 -0.58 -10.76 2.60
CA ILE A 27 0.78 -10.40 3.00
C ILE A 27 1.67 -10.61 1.79
N LEU A 28 2.46 -9.61 1.43
CA LEU A 28 3.38 -9.66 0.30
C LEU A 28 4.80 -9.28 0.74
N ILE A 29 5.75 -9.33 -0.20
CA ILE A 29 7.07 -8.73 -0.07
C ILE A 29 7.13 -7.59 -1.07
N ASP A 30 7.37 -6.36 -0.63
CA ASP A 30 7.41 -5.18 -1.50
C ASP A 30 8.83 -4.93 -2.00
N LYS A 31 9.71 -4.45 -1.11
CA LYS A 31 11.09 -4.08 -1.44
C LYS A 31 12.05 -4.82 -0.55
N VAL A 32 13.18 -5.20 -1.12
CA VAL A 32 14.28 -5.81 -0.38
C VAL A 32 15.56 -5.05 -0.69
N PHE A 33 16.33 -4.77 0.36
CA PHE A 33 17.67 -4.25 0.25
C PHE A 33 18.66 -5.24 0.87
N CYS A 34 19.68 -5.60 0.11
CA CYS A 34 20.68 -6.59 0.47
C CYS A 34 22.09 -5.98 0.49
N SER A 35 22.94 -6.50 1.37
CA SER A 35 24.38 -6.37 1.26
C SER A 35 24.90 -7.61 0.54
N VAL A 36 25.82 -7.43 -0.40
CA VAL A 36 26.44 -8.52 -1.14
C VAL A 36 27.94 -8.44 -0.98
N TYR A 37 28.57 -9.54 -0.61
CA TYR A 37 30.01 -9.60 -0.42
C TYR A 37 30.52 -11.02 -0.54
N SER A 38 31.83 -11.17 -0.68
CA SER A 38 32.50 -12.47 -0.54
C SER A 38 33.42 -12.44 0.66
N ASN A 39 33.27 -13.40 1.57
CA ASN A 39 34.14 -13.54 2.75
C ASN A 39 35.62 -13.71 2.35
N SER A 40 35.88 -14.27 1.16
CA SER A 40 37.24 -14.44 0.63
C SER A 40 37.98 -13.12 0.40
N LEU A 41 37.25 -12.03 0.15
CA LEU A 41 37.84 -10.71 -0.08
C LEU A 41 38.24 -10.01 1.23
N PHE A 42 37.83 -10.50 2.40
CA PHE A 42 38.15 -9.86 3.68
C PHE A 42 39.52 -10.28 4.25
N VAL A 43 40.23 -11.20 3.59
CA VAL A 43 41.53 -11.69 4.06
C VAL A 43 42.66 -10.80 3.53
N ASN A 44 43.34 -10.09 4.44
CA ASN A 44 44.61 -9.37 4.19
C ASN A 44 44.65 -8.39 3.00
N LEU A 45 43.56 -7.68 2.70
CA LEU A 45 43.57 -6.61 1.71
C LEU A 45 43.84 -5.22 2.34
N GLU A 46 44.79 -4.49 1.76
CA GLU A 46 44.96 -3.06 2.05
C GLU A 46 43.77 -2.28 1.54
N ARG A 47 43.11 -1.54 2.41
CA ARG A 47 41.87 -0.86 2.05
C ARG A 47 42.16 0.35 1.16
N LYS A 48 42.09 0.16 -0.16
CA LYS A 48 42.35 1.17 -1.18
C LYS A 48 41.07 1.57 -1.90
N PHE A 49 41.04 2.83 -2.33
CA PHE A 49 40.00 3.36 -3.19
C PHE A 49 40.50 3.29 -4.64
N ARG A 50 39.64 2.80 -5.56
CA ARG A 50 39.99 2.60 -6.96
C ARG A 50 39.63 3.81 -7.83
N ASP A 51 40.46 4.85 -7.76
CA ASP A 51 40.30 6.09 -8.55
C ASP A 51 40.30 5.80 -10.06
N ASP A 52 41.13 4.84 -10.50
CA ASP A 52 41.21 4.38 -11.89
C ASP A 52 39.87 3.87 -12.43
N VAL A 53 39.17 3.06 -11.62
CA VAL A 53 37.86 2.51 -11.96
C VAL A 53 36.78 3.59 -11.86
N ARG A 54 36.84 4.45 -10.83
CA ARG A 54 35.91 5.57 -10.66
C ARG A 54 35.89 6.45 -11.90
N ASP A 55 37.06 6.90 -12.35
CA ASP A 55 37.17 7.87 -13.43
C ASP A 55 36.72 7.28 -14.77
N LYS A 56 36.96 5.97 -14.99
CA LYS A 56 36.46 5.23 -16.16
C LYS A 56 34.92 5.12 -16.19
N TYR A 57 34.28 4.96 -15.04
CA TYR A 57 32.82 4.76 -14.92
C TYR A 57 32.12 5.95 -14.24
N ILE A 58 32.61 7.16 -14.47
CA ILE A 58 32.19 8.38 -13.76
C ILE A 58 30.68 8.63 -13.78
N SER A 59 29.99 8.25 -14.87
CA SER A 59 28.54 8.39 -15.04
C SER A 59 27.71 7.51 -14.10
N TYR A 60 28.31 6.48 -13.51
CA TYR A 60 27.66 5.53 -12.60
C TYR A 60 28.02 5.79 -11.13
N VAL A 61 28.82 6.81 -10.84
CA VAL A 61 29.27 7.09 -9.46
C VAL A 61 28.10 7.54 -8.61
N ASP A 62 27.90 6.82 -7.50
CA ASP A 62 26.87 7.14 -6.50
C ASP A 62 27.44 6.96 -5.09
N LYS A 63 26.75 7.52 -4.08
CA LYS A 63 27.10 7.31 -2.68
C LYS A 63 26.65 5.92 -2.23
N ILE A 64 27.49 5.27 -1.44
CA ILE A 64 27.18 3.98 -0.80
C ILE A 64 27.64 4.02 0.66
N GLN A 65 26.94 3.30 1.52
CA GLN A 65 27.40 3.04 2.88
C GLN A 65 27.93 1.61 2.97
N ASP A 66 29.24 1.49 3.16
CA ASP A 66 29.92 0.22 3.42
C ASP A 66 30.12 0.01 4.94
N PHE A 67 30.84 -1.05 5.31
CA PHE A 67 31.13 -1.42 6.71
C PHE A 67 32.03 -0.41 7.46
N LYS A 68 32.70 0.54 6.77
CA LYS A 68 33.43 1.66 7.37
C LYS A 68 32.62 2.94 7.44
N GLY A 69 31.48 3.01 6.74
CA GLY A 69 30.66 4.21 6.64
C GLY A 69 30.48 4.65 5.19
N HIS A 70 30.26 5.94 4.99
CA HIS A 70 29.96 6.48 3.66
C HIS A 70 31.21 6.51 2.75
N THR A 71 31.02 6.13 1.50
CA THR A 71 32.02 6.14 0.43
C THR A 71 31.34 6.31 -0.93
N GLN A 72 32.11 6.30 -2.00
CA GLN A 72 31.61 6.21 -3.38
C GLN A 72 31.57 4.74 -3.84
N GLY A 73 30.55 4.43 -4.62
CA GLY A 73 30.40 3.17 -5.35
C GLY A 73 29.95 3.44 -6.79
N LEU A 74 29.79 2.37 -7.56
CA LEU A 74 29.25 2.41 -8.91
C LEU A 74 27.87 1.74 -8.91
N LYS A 75 26.84 2.51 -9.22
CA LYS A 75 25.45 2.05 -9.28
C LYS A 75 25.05 1.70 -10.70
N PHE A 76 24.67 0.44 -10.92
CA PHE A 76 24.19 -0.07 -12.19
C PHE A 76 22.74 -0.52 -12.09
N PRO A 77 21.87 -0.13 -13.05
CA PRO A 77 20.53 -0.68 -13.14
C PRO A 77 20.61 -2.16 -13.51
N LEU A 78 19.82 -3.00 -12.83
CA LEU A 78 19.67 -4.41 -13.15
C LEU A 78 18.38 -4.69 -13.90
N GLU A 79 17.32 -3.97 -13.56
CA GLU A 79 16.01 -4.17 -14.17
C GLU A 79 15.18 -2.88 -14.17
N ILE A 80 14.47 -2.66 -15.28
CA ILE A 80 13.64 -1.48 -15.52
C ILE A 80 12.24 -1.96 -15.94
N ASN A 81 11.19 -1.34 -15.39
CA ASN A 81 9.81 -1.57 -15.79
C ASN A 81 9.14 -0.23 -16.13
N GLY A 82 8.88 -0.01 -17.41
CA GLY A 82 8.50 1.30 -17.94
C GLY A 82 9.67 2.29 -17.82
N ASP A 83 9.45 3.40 -17.13
CA ASP A 83 10.42 4.45 -16.84
C ASP A 83 11.07 4.32 -15.45
N LYS A 84 10.71 3.28 -14.68
CA LYS A 84 11.18 3.09 -13.30
C LYS A 84 12.21 1.97 -13.18
N GLU A 85 13.33 2.28 -12.55
CA GLU A 85 14.31 1.30 -12.08
C GLU A 85 13.69 0.47 -10.95
N ILE A 86 13.58 -0.84 -11.16
CA ILE A 86 12.96 -1.77 -10.19
C ILE A 86 13.97 -2.73 -9.56
N ALA A 87 15.20 -2.77 -10.06
CA ALA A 87 16.33 -3.39 -9.38
C ALA A 87 17.65 -2.70 -9.76
N TRP A 88 18.58 -2.62 -8.82
CA TRP A 88 19.93 -2.07 -9.05
C TRP A 88 20.96 -2.67 -8.11
N ILE A 89 22.22 -2.60 -8.50
CA ILE A 89 23.39 -2.93 -7.68
C ILE A 89 24.33 -1.73 -7.59
N ASN A 90 24.80 -1.41 -6.39
CA ASN A 90 25.80 -0.38 -6.15
C ASN A 90 27.03 -1.01 -5.49
N ILE A 91 28.17 -0.99 -6.16
CA ILE A 91 29.39 -1.70 -5.74
C ILE A 91 30.41 -0.69 -5.20
N SER A 92 30.89 -0.89 -3.98
CA SER A 92 31.87 0.00 -3.37
C SER A 92 33.19 0.01 -4.14
N LEU A 93 33.70 1.20 -4.43
CA LEU A 93 35.04 1.39 -5.00
C LEU A 93 36.15 1.17 -3.96
N ARG A 94 35.79 1.00 -2.69
CA ARG A 94 36.70 0.70 -1.59
C ARG A 94 36.76 -0.80 -1.36
N GLU A 95 37.97 -1.35 -1.28
CA GLU A 95 38.19 -2.75 -0.91
C GLU A 95 37.62 -3.07 0.50
N PRO A 96 36.96 -4.23 0.69
CA PRO A 96 36.85 -5.39 -0.21
C PRO A 96 35.64 -5.38 -1.18
N HIS A 97 35.26 -4.21 -1.72
CA HIS A 97 34.28 -4.06 -2.81
C HIS A 97 32.88 -4.61 -2.53
N VAL A 98 32.42 -4.44 -1.29
CA VAL A 98 31.04 -4.79 -0.88
C VAL A 98 30.02 -4.05 -1.75
N ALA A 99 28.94 -4.72 -2.12
CA ALA A 99 27.83 -4.13 -2.84
C ALA A 99 26.57 -3.99 -1.97
N LYS A 100 25.73 -3.03 -2.36
CA LYS A 100 24.35 -2.88 -1.92
C LYS A 100 23.45 -3.14 -3.10
N VAL A 101 22.40 -3.91 -2.88
CA VAL A 101 21.43 -4.27 -3.92
C VAL A 101 20.04 -3.89 -3.45
N TYR A 102 19.23 -3.44 -4.38
CA TYR A 102 17.80 -3.19 -4.19
C TYR A 102 17.04 -3.94 -5.27
N PHE A 103 15.89 -4.49 -4.89
CA PHE A 103 14.90 -4.93 -5.85
C PHE A 103 13.48 -4.81 -5.29
N ASN A 104 12.56 -4.49 -6.20
CA ASN A 104 11.13 -4.40 -5.96
C ASN A 104 10.45 -5.71 -6.38
N VAL A 105 10.12 -6.54 -5.40
CA VAL A 105 9.58 -7.88 -5.62
C VAL A 105 8.19 -7.82 -6.25
N ILE A 106 7.32 -6.88 -5.86
CA ILE A 106 6.00 -6.70 -6.49
C ILE A 106 6.13 -6.43 -7.99
N ARG A 107 7.03 -5.52 -8.39
CA ARG A 107 7.24 -5.19 -9.80
C ARG A 107 7.86 -6.31 -10.60
N LEU A 108 8.81 -7.03 -10.00
CA LEU A 108 9.43 -8.18 -10.63
C LEU A 108 8.41 -9.30 -10.83
N TYR A 109 7.55 -9.55 -9.83
CA TYR A 109 6.46 -10.51 -9.93
C TYR A 109 5.46 -10.11 -11.02
N GLN A 110 5.07 -8.83 -11.09
CA GLN A 110 4.21 -8.33 -12.16
C GLN A 110 4.81 -8.57 -13.54
N LYS A 111 6.11 -8.31 -13.70
CA LYS A 111 6.82 -8.54 -14.96
C LYS A 111 6.88 -10.02 -15.32
N GLU A 112 7.26 -10.89 -14.39
CA GLU A 112 7.39 -12.34 -14.63
C GLU A 112 6.05 -13.01 -14.97
N LYS A 113 4.96 -12.54 -14.35
CA LYS A 113 3.61 -13.08 -14.56
C LYS A 113 2.80 -12.33 -15.63
N ASN A 114 3.40 -11.35 -16.32
CA ASN A 114 2.72 -10.47 -17.29
C ASN A 114 1.46 -9.79 -16.72
N ILE A 115 1.51 -9.38 -15.45
CA ILE A 115 0.41 -8.67 -14.78
C ILE A 115 0.53 -7.19 -15.14
N PRO A 116 -0.52 -6.57 -15.72
CA PRO A 116 -0.51 -5.15 -16.01
C PRO A 116 -0.30 -4.30 -14.75
N ILE A 117 0.49 -3.24 -14.90
CA ILE A 117 0.67 -2.26 -13.82
C ILE A 117 -0.69 -1.60 -13.53
N PRO A 118 -1.17 -1.62 -12.27
CA PRO A 118 -2.38 -0.92 -11.91
C PRO A 118 -2.31 0.57 -12.27
N THR A 119 -3.41 1.15 -12.72
CA THR A 119 -3.49 2.58 -13.09
C THR A 119 -4.23 3.43 -12.05
N TYR A 120 -4.63 2.83 -10.93
CA TYR A 120 -5.57 3.40 -9.97
C TYR A 120 -4.97 3.58 -8.57
N GLY A 121 -3.64 3.61 -8.44
CA GLY A 121 -2.98 3.92 -7.18
C GLY A 121 -3.01 5.41 -6.85
N TYR A 122 -3.01 5.77 -5.56
CA TYR A 122 -2.98 7.17 -5.14
C TYR A 122 -1.58 7.80 -5.27
N ASN A 123 -0.54 7.16 -4.69
CA ASN A 123 0.83 7.69 -4.69
C ASN A 123 1.76 6.98 -5.69
N ASP A 124 1.63 5.67 -5.78
CA ASP A 124 2.37 4.84 -6.71
C ASP A 124 1.52 3.63 -7.12
N THR A 125 1.98 2.89 -8.11
CA THR A 125 1.29 1.72 -8.66
C THR A 125 1.93 0.40 -8.25
N ASN A 126 2.66 0.40 -7.13
CA ASN A 126 3.44 -0.72 -6.62
C ASN A 126 2.62 -1.62 -5.68
N PHE A 127 1.61 -2.25 -6.25
CA PHE A 127 0.71 -3.21 -5.60
C PHE A 127 0.13 -4.14 -6.66
N LEU A 128 -0.45 -5.27 -6.23
CA LEU A 128 -1.15 -6.18 -7.14
C LEU A 128 -2.65 -5.82 -7.24
N PRO A 129 -3.32 -6.16 -8.36
CA PRO A 129 -4.77 -6.04 -8.45
C PRO A 129 -5.52 -6.80 -7.35
N LEU A 130 -6.75 -6.38 -7.03
CA LEU A 130 -7.55 -6.91 -5.90
C LEU A 130 -7.93 -8.39 -6.05
N GLU A 131 -8.00 -8.88 -7.27
CA GLU A 131 -8.29 -10.28 -7.61
C GLU A 131 -7.18 -11.25 -7.15
N TYR A 132 -5.95 -10.78 -6.96
CA TYR A 132 -4.85 -11.58 -6.40
C TYR A 132 -4.98 -11.68 -4.88
N ASN A 133 -5.87 -12.56 -4.43
CA ASN A 133 -6.27 -12.68 -3.02
C ASN A 133 -5.97 -14.06 -2.37
N ASP A 134 -5.28 -14.97 -3.07
CA ASP A 134 -4.79 -16.23 -2.47
C ASP A 134 -3.54 -15.94 -1.65
N THR A 135 -3.71 -15.78 -0.34
CA THR A 135 -2.71 -15.18 0.54
C THR A 135 -1.48 -16.06 0.75
N LYS A 136 -1.68 -17.36 0.93
CA LYS A 136 -0.58 -18.30 1.19
C LYS A 136 0.16 -18.62 -0.10
N SER A 137 -0.54 -18.96 -1.18
CA SER A 137 0.10 -19.30 -2.46
C SER A 137 0.90 -18.10 -2.97
N LEU A 138 0.31 -16.91 -2.93
CA LEU A 138 0.96 -15.70 -3.41
C LEU A 138 2.21 -15.34 -2.60
N LEU A 139 2.18 -15.45 -1.26
CA LEU A 139 3.36 -15.19 -0.45
C LEU A 139 4.47 -16.20 -0.74
N MET A 140 4.14 -17.48 -0.93
CA MET A 140 5.12 -18.50 -1.33
C MET A 140 5.75 -18.20 -2.69
N GLU A 141 4.96 -17.80 -3.69
CA GLU A 141 5.50 -17.40 -4.99
C GLU A 141 6.45 -16.19 -4.89
N PHE A 142 6.14 -15.22 -4.01
CA PHE A 142 7.02 -14.08 -3.75
C PHE A 142 8.34 -14.50 -3.10
N ILE A 143 8.30 -15.50 -2.21
CA ILE A 143 9.49 -16.06 -1.56
C ILE A 143 10.36 -16.81 -2.58
N GLU A 144 9.75 -17.61 -3.45
CA GLU A 144 10.46 -18.31 -4.53
C GLU A 144 11.13 -17.32 -5.50
N LEU A 145 10.42 -16.27 -5.89
CA LEU A 145 10.98 -15.18 -6.70
C LEU A 145 12.15 -14.50 -5.99
N TYR A 146 12.00 -14.17 -4.70
CA TYR A 146 13.09 -13.62 -3.89
C TYR A 146 14.34 -14.53 -3.89
N LEU A 147 14.17 -15.84 -3.66
CA LEU A 147 15.27 -16.80 -3.62
C LEU A 147 15.96 -16.92 -4.99
N LYS A 148 15.19 -16.93 -6.08
CA LYS A 148 15.70 -16.91 -7.45
C LYS A 148 16.56 -15.66 -7.71
N ILE A 149 16.03 -14.47 -7.40
CA ILE A 149 16.73 -13.19 -7.56
C ILE A 149 18.02 -13.16 -6.72
N VAL A 150 17.99 -13.68 -5.49
CA VAL A 150 19.18 -13.78 -4.64
C VAL A 150 20.25 -14.63 -5.31
N GLY A 151 19.88 -15.74 -5.96
CA GLY A 151 20.80 -16.56 -6.76
C GLY A 151 21.42 -15.77 -7.92
N GLU A 152 20.59 -15.08 -8.70
CA GLU A 152 21.03 -14.26 -9.85
C GLU A 152 21.97 -13.11 -9.41
N ILE A 153 21.68 -12.45 -8.29
CA ILE A 153 22.51 -11.38 -7.74
C ILE A 153 23.93 -11.86 -7.41
N LYS A 154 24.10 -13.10 -6.93
CA LYS A 154 25.42 -13.65 -6.61
C LYS A 154 26.29 -13.77 -7.86
N GLU A 155 25.71 -14.24 -8.96
CA GLU A 155 26.37 -14.32 -10.27
C GLU A 155 26.73 -12.92 -10.80
N ILE A 156 25.73 -12.02 -10.81
CA ILE A 156 25.90 -10.64 -11.29
C ILE A 156 27.02 -9.92 -10.53
N TYR A 157 27.06 -10.06 -9.21
CA TYR A 157 28.12 -9.47 -8.39
C TYR A 157 29.50 -10.03 -8.74
N ALA A 158 29.62 -11.36 -8.91
CA ALA A 158 30.89 -11.97 -9.29
C ALA A 158 31.38 -11.47 -10.67
N ASP A 159 30.47 -11.33 -11.64
CA ASP A 159 30.79 -10.84 -12.97
C ASP A 159 31.23 -9.37 -12.95
N TYR A 160 30.57 -8.52 -12.15
CA TYR A 160 31.01 -7.12 -11.97
C TYR A 160 32.38 -7.02 -11.29
N LEU A 161 32.69 -7.86 -10.30
CA LEU A 161 34.01 -7.84 -9.68
C LEU A 161 35.13 -8.16 -10.67
N LEU A 162 34.88 -9.12 -11.57
CA LEU A 162 35.80 -9.44 -12.65
C LEU A 162 35.92 -8.26 -13.64
N GLN A 163 34.79 -7.71 -14.09
CA GLN A 163 34.78 -6.63 -15.10
C GLN A 163 35.38 -5.32 -14.60
N LEU A 164 35.10 -4.94 -13.35
CA LEU A 164 35.49 -3.64 -12.79
C LEU A 164 36.88 -3.68 -12.16
N PHE A 165 37.21 -4.78 -11.46
CA PHE A 165 38.41 -4.85 -10.63
C PHE A 165 39.39 -5.94 -11.05
N GLY A 166 39.04 -6.77 -12.06
CA GLY A 166 39.85 -7.92 -12.48
C GLY A 166 39.86 -9.06 -11.46
N ILE A 167 38.89 -9.07 -10.53
CA ILE A 167 38.82 -10.06 -9.45
C ILE A 167 37.96 -11.22 -9.91
N ASP A 168 38.61 -12.32 -10.28
CA ASP A 168 37.92 -13.54 -10.64
C ASP A 168 37.62 -14.40 -9.40
N ILE A 169 36.48 -14.15 -8.75
CA ILE A 169 36.04 -14.95 -7.59
C ILE A 169 35.88 -16.43 -7.96
N LYS A 170 35.45 -16.74 -9.19
CA LYS A 170 35.21 -18.12 -9.65
C LYS A 170 36.53 -18.90 -9.66
N ASN A 171 37.64 -18.25 -9.99
CA ASN A 171 38.99 -18.83 -10.04
C ASN A 171 39.89 -18.51 -8.82
N TYR A 172 39.47 -17.64 -7.89
CA TYR A 172 40.29 -17.17 -6.76
C TYR A 172 40.68 -18.28 -5.77
N TRP A 173 39.89 -19.36 -5.68
CA TRP A 173 40.21 -20.50 -4.81
C TRP A 173 41.22 -21.45 -5.45
N LYS A 174 42.51 -21.12 -5.29
CA LYS A 174 43.66 -21.96 -5.69
C LYS A 174 43.94 -23.16 -4.78
N GLY A 175 43.07 -23.52 -3.85
CA GLY A 175 43.34 -24.64 -2.94
C GLY A 175 42.12 -25.15 -2.20
N LEU A 176 41.78 -26.41 -2.48
CA LEU A 176 41.14 -27.41 -1.62
C LEU A 176 39.66 -27.77 -1.76
N GLU A 177 38.84 -27.10 -2.56
CA GLU A 177 37.54 -27.67 -2.99
C GLU A 177 36.90 -26.76 -4.06
N LYS A 178 36.31 -27.33 -5.12
CA LYS A 178 35.49 -26.56 -6.07
C LYS A 178 34.23 -26.10 -5.34
N LYS A 179 34.24 -24.87 -4.83
CA LYS A 179 33.04 -24.24 -4.27
C LYS A 179 32.25 -23.56 -5.38
N GLU A 180 30.93 -23.68 -5.33
CA GLU A 180 30.04 -22.95 -6.24
C GLU A 180 29.93 -21.48 -5.80
N ILE A 181 29.57 -20.59 -6.72
CA ILE A 181 29.43 -19.15 -6.44
C ILE A 181 28.46 -18.88 -5.29
N LYS A 182 27.43 -19.72 -5.16
CA LYS A 182 26.46 -19.68 -4.07
C LYS A 182 27.11 -19.77 -2.68
N ASP A 183 28.26 -20.44 -2.57
CA ASP A 183 29.01 -20.66 -1.33
C ASP A 183 30.12 -19.60 -1.13
N LEU A 184 30.46 -18.86 -2.18
CA LEU A 184 31.52 -17.86 -2.18
C LEU A 184 30.98 -16.44 -1.97
N VAL A 185 29.76 -16.18 -2.43
CA VAL A 185 29.10 -14.87 -2.34
C VAL A 185 27.93 -14.97 -1.36
N GLU A 186 27.96 -14.12 -0.35
CA GLU A 186 26.89 -13.94 0.62
C GLU A 186 25.99 -12.77 0.19
N VAL A 187 24.68 -13.00 0.24
CA VAL A 187 23.65 -11.97 0.03
C VAL A 187 22.86 -11.90 1.33
N SER A 188 22.95 -10.76 2.02
CA SER A 188 22.41 -10.58 3.36
C SER A 188 21.39 -9.43 3.36
N PRO A 189 20.09 -9.71 3.45
CA PRO A 189 19.05 -8.68 3.57
C PRO A 189 19.29 -7.82 4.80
N PHE A 190 19.24 -6.51 4.65
CA PHE A 190 19.33 -5.55 5.75
C PHE A 190 18.10 -4.65 5.86
N GLN A 191 17.20 -4.69 4.88
CA GLN A 191 15.89 -4.06 4.97
C GLN A 191 14.90 -4.81 4.10
N ILE A 192 13.71 -5.08 4.63
CA ILE A 192 12.58 -5.62 3.86
C ILE A 192 11.30 -4.84 4.19
N GLU A 193 10.52 -4.54 3.16
CA GLU A 193 9.18 -3.97 3.27
C GLU A 193 8.15 -5.10 3.05
N ILE A 194 7.31 -5.34 4.05
CA ILE A 194 6.26 -6.37 4.08
C ILE A 194 4.92 -5.64 4.18
N PRO A 195 4.19 -5.47 3.07
CA PRO A 195 2.84 -4.93 3.11
C PRO A 195 1.85 -6.01 3.57
N CYS A 196 1.07 -5.69 4.59
CA CYS A 196 -0.15 -6.39 4.96
C CYS A 196 -1.33 -5.56 4.44
N GLU A 197 -1.95 -6.02 3.37
CA GLU A 197 -3.03 -5.30 2.68
C GLU A 197 -4.39 -5.85 3.09
N TYR A 198 -5.26 -4.94 3.52
CA TYR A 198 -6.67 -5.20 3.83
C TYR A 198 -7.48 -4.83 2.59
N LEU A 199 -7.97 -5.87 1.91
CA LEU A 199 -8.64 -5.75 0.62
C LEU A 199 -10.13 -5.42 0.82
N GLY A 200 -10.66 -4.60 -0.09
CA GLY A 200 -11.98 -3.99 0.02
C GLY A 200 -12.08 -2.91 1.09
N CYS A 201 -10.97 -2.56 1.75
CA CYS A 201 -10.99 -1.69 2.93
C CYS A 201 -10.44 -0.29 2.66
N GLU A 202 -10.97 0.67 3.41
CA GLU A 202 -10.59 2.08 3.43
C GLU A 202 -9.98 2.47 4.79
N ASP A 203 -9.20 3.54 4.81
CA ASP A 203 -8.45 3.99 5.99
C ASP A 203 -9.38 4.36 7.16
N GLU A 204 -10.53 4.96 6.88
CA GLU A 204 -11.52 5.36 7.90
C GLU A 204 -12.07 4.16 8.68
N GLN A 205 -11.95 2.95 8.14
CA GLN A 205 -12.37 1.72 8.84
C GLN A 205 -11.43 1.34 10.00
N PHE A 206 -10.29 2.03 10.10
CA PHE A 206 -9.22 1.77 11.06
C PHE A 206 -8.95 2.93 12.02
N ASP A 207 -9.74 4.01 11.99
CA ASP A 207 -9.56 5.18 12.89
C ASP A 207 -9.44 4.78 14.37
N TRP A 208 -10.16 3.74 14.79
CA TRP A 208 -10.12 3.21 16.16
C TRP A 208 -8.77 2.61 16.57
N MET A 209 -7.92 2.20 15.62
CA MET A 209 -6.63 1.61 15.94
C MET A 209 -5.68 2.63 16.57
N ASP A 210 -5.83 3.92 16.23
CA ASP A 210 -4.97 4.96 16.78
C ASP A 210 -5.16 5.10 18.30
N ASP A 211 -6.36 4.81 18.80
CA ASP A 211 -6.68 4.76 20.24
C ASP A 211 -6.06 3.54 20.95
N GLU A 212 -5.87 2.42 20.25
CA GLU A 212 -5.34 1.17 20.83
C GLU A 212 -3.80 1.11 20.86
N ILE A 213 -3.14 1.96 20.06
CA ILE A 213 -1.70 1.89 19.87
C ILE A 213 -0.95 2.58 21.01
N LYS A 214 0.11 1.91 21.51
CA LYS A 214 0.90 2.37 22.66
C LYS A 214 1.97 3.40 22.34
N CYS A 215 1.96 4.01 21.15
CA CYS A 215 3.08 4.82 20.64
C CYS A 215 2.62 6.15 20.07
N SER A 216 3.55 7.09 19.91
CA SER A 216 3.30 8.35 19.20
C SER A 216 3.07 8.12 17.72
N THR A 217 1.95 8.61 17.20
CA THR A 217 1.62 8.65 15.78
C THR A 217 2.04 9.99 15.17
N VAL A 218 2.40 9.96 13.88
CA VAL A 218 2.56 11.17 13.07
C VAL A 218 1.79 10.96 11.79
N GLU A 219 0.76 11.75 11.58
CA GLU A 219 0.04 11.79 10.31
C GLU A 219 0.74 12.72 9.34
N LYS A 220 0.89 12.24 8.10
CA LYS A 220 1.32 13.05 6.98
C LYS A 220 0.27 12.99 5.90
N PHE A 221 -0.29 14.15 5.57
CA PHE A 221 -1.20 14.30 4.45
C PHE A 221 -0.41 14.52 3.16
N GLY A 222 -0.58 13.63 2.20
CA GLY A 222 -0.09 13.78 0.83
C GLY A 222 -1.20 13.37 -0.15
N ASP A 223 -1.45 14.18 -1.19
CA ASP A 223 -2.38 13.90 -2.29
C ASP A 223 -3.66 13.14 -1.90
N LEU A 224 -4.47 13.79 -1.03
CA LEU A 224 -5.80 13.34 -0.58
C LEU A 224 -5.85 12.03 0.24
N SER A 225 -4.70 11.39 0.52
CA SER A 225 -4.61 10.21 1.40
C SER A 225 -3.70 10.47 2.61
N GLY A 226 -4.15 10.09 3.80
CA GLY A 226 -3.33 10.14 5.02
C GLY A 226 -2.33 8.98 5.06
N THR A 227 -1.09 9.24 5.46
CA THR A 227 -0.18 8.19 5.95
C THR A 227 0.08 8.37 7.42
N THR A 228 -0.33 7.39 8.22
CA THR A 228 -0.08 7.34 9.65
C THR A 228 1.20 6.58 9.93
N TYR A 229 2.19 7.29 10.47
CA TYR A 229 3.47 6.72 10.89
C TYR A 229 3.42 6.39 12.37
N TYR A 230 3.54 5.12 12.70
CA TYR A 230 3.61 4.66 14.08
C TYR A 230 5.07 4.67 14.52
N ASN A 231 5.46 5.80 15.14
CA ASN A 231 6.73 5.98 15.83
C ASN A 231 7.99 6.14 14.96
N LYS A 232 8.01 7.16 14.10
CA LYS A 232 9.21 7.55 13.31
C LYS A 232 10.47 7.85 14.18
N ASN A 233 10.33 8.02 15.50
CA ASN A 233 11.39 8.57 16.37
C ASN A 233 12.09 7.53 17.28
N ARG A 234 11.66 6.25 17.28
CA ARG A 234 12.34 5.17 18.03
C ARG A 234 13.33 4.41 17.16
N LYS A 235 14.53 4.98 17.01
CA LYS A 235 15.64 4.40 16.22
C LYS A 235 16.19 3.09 16.79
N ASP A 236 15.90 2.79 18.05
CA ASP A 236 16.20 1.54 18.74
C ASP A 236 15.37 0.36 18.21
N LEU A 237 14.19 0.64 17.66
CA LEU A 237 13.34 -0.39 17.07
C LEU A 237 13.83 -0.70 15.66
N LYS A 238 14.27 -1.95 15.45
CA LYS A 238 14.65 -2.49 14.13
C LYS A 238 13.43 -2.80 13.24
N ALA A 239 12.30 -2.17 13.52
CA ALA A 239 11.09 -2.28 12.72
C ALA A 239 10.33 -0.95 12.72
N THR A 240 9.74 -0.60 11.58
CA THR A 240 8.81 0.53 11.47
C THR A 240 7.46 0.05 10.97
N PHE A 241 6.40 0.73 11.40
CA PHE A 241 5.03 0.43 11.04
C PHE A 241 4.33 1.68 10.50
N LYS A 242 3.66 1.56 9.36
CA LYS A 242 2.88 2.64 8.74
C LYS A 242 1.54 2.10 8.27
N ARG A 243 0.50 2.91 8.36
CA ARG A 243 -0.80 2.65 7.73
C ARG A 243 -1.09 3.75 6.70
N TYR A 244 -1.63 3.37 5.55
CA TYR A 244 -2.11 4.31 4.56
C TYR A 244 -3.02 3.64 3.53
N GLN A 245 -3.85 4.46 2.87
CA GLN A 245 -4.62 4.02 1.71
C GLN A 245 -3.71 3.92 0.48
N LYS A 246 -3.48 2.70 -0.03
CA LYS A 246 -2.62 2.47 -1.21
C LYS A 246 -3.33 2.79 -2.52
N ALA A 247 -4.57 2.33 -2.62
CA ALA A 247 -5.46 2.46 -3.77
C ALA A 247 -6.91 2.33 -3.28
N PRO A 248 -7.93 2.73 -4.05
CA PRO A 248 -9.32 2.41 -3.78
C PRO A 248 -9.51 0.92 -3.43
N GLY A 249 -10.00 0.62 -2.22
CA GLY A 249 -10.20 -0.73 -1.70
C GLY A 249 -8.94 -1.46 -1.22
N ILE A 250 -7.79 -0.79 -1.10
CA ILE A 250 -6.56 -1.38 -0.56
C ILE A 250 -6.00 -0.46 0.53
N ASN A 251 -6.31 -0.75 1.79
CA ASN A 251 -5.61 -0.17 2.92
C ASN A 251 -4.37 -1.03 3.24
N ARG A 252 -3.22 -0.39 3.43
CA ARG A 252 -1.93 -1.08 3.59
C ARG A 252 -1.34 -0.76 4.96
N HIS A 253 -1.08 -1.83 5.70
CA HIS A 253 -0.22 -1.85 6.87
C HIS A 253 1.18 -2.22 6.39
N GLU A 254 2.06 -1.23 6.20
CA GLU A 254 3.43 -1.42 5.73
C GLU A 254 4.37 -1.62 6.92
N ILE A 255 4.96 -2.81 6.97
CA ILE A 255 5.98 -3.19 7.94
C ILE A 255 7.33 -3.08 7.26
N THR A 256 8.30 -2.41 7.88
CA THR A 256 9.68 -2.44 7.43
C THR A 256 10.53 -3.09 8.51
N LEU A 257 11.16 -4.24 8.23
CA LEU A 257 12.17 -4.83 9.13
C LEU A 257 13.55 -4.34 8.71
N GLN A 258 14.43 -4.12 9.68
CA GLN A 258 15.77 -3.56 9.47
C GLN A 258 16.87 -4.45 10.08
N GLU A 259 18.06 -4.35 9.51
CA GLU A 259 19.30 -4.98 9.95
C GLU A 259 19.15 -6.49 10.21
N ASN A 260 19.56 -6.96 11.40
CA ASN A 260 19.53 -8.38 11.77
C ASN A 260 18.11 -8.97 11.71
N TRP A 261 17.06 -8.19 11.99
CA TRP A 261 15.69 -8.73 11.91
C TRP A 261 15.32 -9.03 10.45
N ALA A 262 15.68 -8.15 9.51
CA ALA A 262 15.49 -8.44 8.09
C ALA A 262 16.29 -9.68 7.65
N ARG A 263 17.55 -9.80 8.11
CA ARG A 263 18.42 -10.95 7.82
C ARG A 263 17.80 -12.26 8.33
N ASP A 264 17.46 -12.31 9.61
CA ASP A 264 16.94 -13.51 10.27
C ASP A 264 15.58 -13.93 9.67
N CYS A 265 14.80 -12.97 9.18
CA CYS A 265 13.52 -13.24 8.53
C CYS A 265 13.67 -13.96 7.17
N MET A 266 14.72 -13.63 6.41
CA MET A 266 14.81 -13.94 4.97
C MET A 266 15.95 -14.89 4.61
N ASN A 267 16.84 -15.23 5.55
CA ASN A 267 18.01 -16.06 5.30
C ASN A 267 17.73 -17.54 5.69
N SER A 268 16.84 -18.19 4.96
CA SER A 268 16.47 -19.59 5.18
C SER A 268 15.89 -20.24 3.91
N ASP A 269 15.39 -21.46 4.01
CA ASP A 269 14.57 -22.09 2.96
C ASP A 269 13.17 -21.45 2.87
N SER A 270 12.43 -21.78 1.81
CA SER A 270 11.16 -21.12 1.48
C SER A 270 10.09 -21.25 2.58
N GLU A 271 9.94 -22.43 3.18
CA GLU A 271 8.94 -22.64 4.25
C GLU A 271 9.33 -21.88 5.51
N ASN A 272 10.61 -21.90 5.88
CA ASN A 272 11.08 -21.13 7.03
C ASN A 272 10.96 -19.61 6.82
N ILE A 273 11.24 -19.09 5.61
CA ILE A 273 11.00 -17.67 5.29
C ILE A 273 9.51 -17.34 5.44
N TYR A 274 8.61 -18.19 4.95
CA TYR A 274 7.17 -17.99 5.11
C TYR A 274 6.79 -17.86 6.59
N GLN A 275 7.18 -18.83 7.43
CA GLN A 275 6.87 -18.81 8.86
C GLN A 275 7.50 -17.60 9.57
N ASN A 276 8.71 -17.21 9.16
CA ASN A 276 9.40 -16.05 9.70
C ASN A 276 8.71 -14.73 9.34
N ILE A 277 8.21 -14.59 8.12
CA ILE A 277 7.42 -13.42 7.69
C ILE A 277 6.15 -13.33 8.53
N ILE A 278 5.36 -14.41 8.61
CA ILE A 278 4.12 -14.44 9.41
C ILE A 278 4.43 -14.08 10.88
N THR A 279 5.43 -14.73 11.47
CA THR A 279 5.85 -14.46 12.85
C THR A 279 6.28 -13.01 13.04
N SER A 280 7.02 -12.45 12.08
CA SER A 280 7.47 -11.05 12.13
C SER A 280 6.28 -10.09 12.03
N VAL A 281 5.30 -10.37 11.17
CA VAL A 281 4.05 -9.59 11.07
C VAL A 281 3.34 -9.54 12.43
N HIS A 282 3.12 -10.69 13.09
CA HIS A 282 2.48 -10.72 14.41
C HIS A 282 3.32 -10.00 15.47
N LYS A 283 4.63 -10.25 15.51
CA LYS A 283 5.54 -9.61 16.49
C LYS A 283 5.53 -8.11 16.33
N VAL A 284 5.63 -7.62 15.09
CA VAL A 284 5.55 -6.20 14.77
C VAL A 284 4.23 -5.66 15.30
N HIS A 285 3.06 -6.12 14.84
CA HIS A 285 1.77 -5.60 15.35
C HIS A 285 1.70 -5.54 16.89
N ARG A 286 2.16 -6.59 17.59
CA ARG A 286 2.23 -6.62 19.06
C ARG A 286 3.15 -5.56 19.67
N LEU A 287 4.28 -5.22 19.04
CA LEU A 287 5.15 -4.12 19.50
C LEU A 287 4.39 -2.79 19.56
N TRP A 288 3.41 -2.58 18.70
CA TRP A 288 2.56 -1.39 18.69
C TRP A 288 1.27 -1.54 19.52
N GLY A 289 1.07 -2.67 20.20
CA GLY A 289 -0.11 -2.91 21.04
C GLY A 289 -1.29 -3.55 20.30
N LEU A 290 -1.10 -3.92 19.04
CA LEU A 290 -2.14 -4.50 18.19
C LEU A 290 -2.05 -6.03 18.18
N ASP A 291 -3.20 -6.69 18.05
CA ASP A 291 -3.25 -8.09 17.67
C ASP A 291 -3.60 -8.21 16.19
N PHE A 292 -2.66 -8.67 15.36
CA PHE A 292 -2.87 -8.76 13.90
C PHE A 292 -4.13 -9.56 13.51
N GLU A 293 -4.46 -10.62 14.25
CA GLU A 293 -5.69 -11.40 14.03
C GLU A 293 -6.95 -10.70 14.56
N GLY A 294 -6.78 -9.90 15.60
CA GLY A 294 -7.81 -9.04 16.19
C GLY A 294 -8.12 -7.80 15.36
N VAL A 295 -7.17 -7.33 14.53
CA VAL A 295 -7.40 -6.18 13.65
C VAL A 295 -8.44 -6.51 12.60
N LYS A 296 -9.64 -5.95 12.79
CA LYS A 296 -10.79 -6.11 11.90
C LYS A 296 -11.30 -4.72 11.51
N PRO A 297 -11.09 -4.26 10.27
CA PRO A 297 -11.67 -3.00 9.81
C PRO A 297 -13.18 -3.00 10.04
N ARG A 298 -13.70 -1.90 10.56
CA ARG A 298 -15.15 -1.74 10.77
C ARG A 298 -15.78 -1.50 9.40
N PRO A 299 -16.69 -2.38 8.91
CA PRO A 299 -17.30 -2.19 7.60
C PRO A 299 -18.00 -0.83 7.52
N ILE A 300 -17.58 0.01 6.59
CA ILE A 300 -18.36 1.20 6.25
C ILE A 300 -19.39 0.76 5.22
N ASN A 301 -20.61 0.56 5.68
CA ASN A 301 -21.72 0.20 4.81
C ASN A 301 -22.37 1.47 4.27
N GLY A 302 -22.29 1.69 2.96
CA GLY A 302 -22.93 2.83 2.29
C GLY A 302 -24.44 2.94 2.59
N ASN A 303 -25.15 1.82 2.79
CA ASN A 303 -26.55 1.84 3.21
C ASN A 303 -26.75 2.26 4.66
N VAL A 304 -25.81 1.91 5.56
CA VAL A 304 -25.84 2.40 6.96
C VAL A 304 -25.61 3.90 6.98
N LEU A 305 -24.66 4.39 6.19
CA LEU A 305 -24.44 5.84 6.02
C LEU A 305 -25.70 6.52 5.48
N ILE A 306 -26.30 5.98 4.40
CA ILE A 306 -27.57 6.49 3.85
C ILE A 306 -28.66 6.53 4.94
N SER A 307 -28.82 5.48 5.74
CA SER A 307 -29.79 5.44 6.84
C SER A 307 -29.48 6.45 7.94
N GLN A 308 -28.20 6.65 8.29
CA GLN A 308 -27.79 7.67 9.27
C GLN A 308 -28.06 9.09 8.76
N PHE A 309 -27.79 9.38 7.48
CA PHE A 309 -28.14 10.65 6.86
C PHE A 309 -29.66 10.85 6.76
N SER A 310 -30.39 9.80 6.38
CA SER A 310 -31.85 9.76 6.36
C SER A 310 -32.45 10.13 7.72
N MET A 311 -31.96 9.53 8.81
CA MET A 311 -32.33 9.88 10.18
C MET A 311 -31.95 11.32 10.54
N GLY A 312 -30.69 11.72 10.30
CA GLY A 312 -30.18 13.05 10.66
C GLY A 312 -30.91 14.19 9.95
N PHE A 313 -31.32 13.98 8.69
CA PHE A 313 -32.05 14.98 7.92
C PHE A 313 -33.57 14.83 8.01
N GLY A 314 -34.10 13.74 8.57
CA GLY A 314 -35.53 13.44 8.58
C GLY A 314 -36.09 13.23 7.17
N LEU A 315 -35.29 12.63 6.29
CA LEU A 315 -35.65 12.24 4.93
C LEU A 315 -35.85 10.72 4.88
N SER A 316 -36.44 10.18 3.82
CA SER A 316 -36.45 8.74 3.59
C SER A 316 -35.14 8.29 2.94
N ASN A 317 -34.82 7.00 3.03
CA ASN A 317 -33.64 6.44 2.35
C ASN A 317 -33.71 6.67 0.84
N ASP A 318 -34.90 6.60 0.24
CA ASP A 318 -35.10 6.85 -1.19
C ASP A 318 -34.95 8.33 -1.55
N GLU A 319 -35.38 9.26 -0.69
CA GLU A 319 -35.14 10.69 -0.85
C GLU A 319 -33.64 11.00 -0.78
N ILE A 320 -32.90 10.41 0.17
CA ILE A 320 -31.44 10.54 0.28
C ILE A 320 -30.74 9.91 -0.93
N LYS A 321 -31.12 8.69 -1.33
CA LYS A 321 -30.58 8.04 -2.53
C LYS A 321 -30.84 8.86 -3.79
N THR A 322 -32.04 9.38 -3.97
CA THR A 322 -32.38 10.25 -5.10
C THR A 322 -31.58 11.55 -5.05
N MET A 323 -31.38 12.11 -3.85
CA MET A 323 -30.57 13.30 -3.67
C MET A 323 -29.10 13.05 -3.98
N ILE A 324 -28.54 11.90 -3.64
CA ILE A 324 -27.12 11.58 -3.87
C ILE A 324 -26.89 11.11 -5.32
N TYR A 325 -27.71 10.17 -5.80
CA TYR A 325 -27.50 9.43 -7.04
C TYR A 325 -28.35 9.93 -8.20
N GLY A 326 -29.39 10.72 -7.93
CA GLY A 326 -30.32 11.18 -8.97
C GLY A 326 -29.67 12.17 -9.94
N ASN A 327 -29.82 11.89 -11.23
CA ASN A 327 -29.37 12.71 -12.36
C ASN A 327 -30.32 13.89 -12.67
N VAL A 328 -30.75 14.61 -11.63
CA VAL A 328 -31.69 15.73 -11.76
C VAL A 328 -30.94 17.03 -11.46
N GLY A 329 -30.59 17.79 -12.49
CA GLY A 329 -29.95 19.10 -12.34
C GLY A 329 -30.93 20.18 -11.85
N GLU A 330 -32.20 20.08 -12.25
CA GLU A 330 -33.28 21.00 -11.88
C GLU A 330 -34.54 20.24 -11.47
N ILE A 331 -35.15 20.66 -10.36
CA ILE A 331 -36.39 20.08 -9.83
C ILE A 331 -37.53 21.06 -10.11
N THR A 332 -38.45 20.67 -11.00
CA THR A 332 -39.65 21.47 -11.30
C THR A 332 -40.79 21.07 -10.38
N SER A 333 -41.39 22.05 -9.70
CA SER A 333 -42.56 21.83 -8.86
C SER A 333 -43.81 21.55 -9.67
N ASN A 334 -44.47 20.43 -9.38
CA ASN A 334 -45.78 20.04 -9.88
C ASN A 334 -46.68 19.65 -8.69
N ARG A 335 -47.95 19.30 -8.94
CA ARG A 335 -48.90 18.94 -7.86
C ARG A 335 -48.47 17.72 -7.04
N GLU A 336 -47.72 16.81 -7.63
CA GLU A 336 -47.34 15.53 -7.02
C GLU A 336 -46.12 15.65 -6.10
N ASN A 337 -45.22 16.61 -6.37
CA ASN A 337 -43.96 16.76 -5.63
C ASN A 337 -43.90 17.97 -4.68
N GLN A 338 -44.99 18.75 -4.52
CA GLN A 338 -44.98 19.96 -3.67
C GLN A 338 -44.60 19.65 -2.22
N GLY A 339 -45.06 18.52 -1.68
CA GLY A 339 -44.75 18.09 -0.31
C GLY A 339 -43.25 17.85 -0.11
N ILE A 340 -42.63 17.11 -1.04
CA ILE A 340 -41.20 16.81 -1.03
C ILE A 340 -40.37 18.08 -1.23
N ILE A 341 -40.76 18.96 -2.15
CA ILE A 341 -40.07 20.25 -2.37
C ILE A 341 -40.13 21.11 -1.11
N ARG A 342 -41.28 21.21 -0.44
CA ARG A 342 -41.40 21.96 0.81
C ARG A 342 -40.49 21.38 1.90
N LYS A 343 -40.43 20.05 2.00
CA LYS A 343 -39.59 19.31 2.95
C LYS A 343 -38.10 19.56 2.69
N LEU A 344 -37.63 19.34 1.47
CA LEU A 344 -36.24 19.56 1.06
C LEU A 344 -35.82 21.03 1.21
N ARG A 345 -36.70 21.99 0.90
CA ARG A 345 -36.44 23.42 1.07
C ARG A 345 -36.28 23.79 2.55
N ASN A 346 -37.17 23.29 3.41
CA ASN A 346 -37.10 23.53 4.85
C ASN A 346 -35.83 22.96 5.48
N LYS A 347 -35.26 21.91 4.88
CA LYS A 347 -34.01 21.28 5.29
C LYS A 347 -32.77 21.89 4.63
N GLY A 348 -32.92 22.93 3.79
CA GLY A 348 -31.81 23.60 3.13
C GLY A 348 -31.16 22.78 2.00
N MET A 349 -31.79 21.70 1.53
CA MET A 349 -31.22 20.80 0.51
C MET A 349 -31.42 21.32 -0.91
N ILE A 350 -32.48 22.10 -1.11
CA ILE A 350 -32.78 22.75 -2.39
C ILE A 350 -33.03 24.24 -2.18
N ARG A 351 -32.61 25.05 -3.15
CA ARG A 351 -32.94 26.47 -3.24
C ARG A 351 -33.72 26.76 -4.51
N LYS A 352 -34.51 27.83 -4.50
CA LYS A 352 -35.17 28.29 -5.72
C LYS A 352 -34.12 28.80 -6.69
N LEU A 353 -34.21 28.44 -7.96
CA LEU A 353 -33.34 29.02 -8.98
C LEU A 353 -33.73 30.49 -9.17
N GLU A 354 -32.79 31.39 -8.94
CA GLU A 354 -33.06 32.83 -9.02
C GLU A 354 -33.24 33.27 -10.47
N LYS A 355 -34.03 34.32 -10.71
CA LYS A 355 -34.29 34.81 -12.07
C LYS A 355 -33.00 35.19 -12.79
N ASP A 356 -32.06 35.71 -12.02
CA ASP A 356 -30.76 36.24 -12.43
C ASP A 356 -29.81 35.11 -12.88
N GLU A 357 -30.10 33.87 -12.47
CA GLU A 357 -29.44 32.63 -12.87
C GLU A 357 -30.25 31.86 -13.95
N GLY A 358 -31.23 32.48 -14.60
CA GLY A 358 -32.11 31.86 -15.60
C GLY A 358 -33.36 31.17 -15.03
N GLY A 359 -33.68 31.38 -13.75
CA GLY A 359 -34.73 30.69 -13.01
C GLY A 359 -36.17 30.94 -13.48
N LYS A 360 -36.90 29.85 -13.72
CA LYS A 360 -38.34 29.85 -13.99
C LYS A 360 -39.15 29.67 -12.69
N LYS A 361 -40.40 30.14 -12.67
CA LYS A 361 -41.30 30.00 -11.52
C LYS A 361 -41.50 28.52 -11.17
N GLY A 362 -41.13 28.13 -9.96
CA GLY A 362 -41.31 26.77 -9.46
C GLY A 362 -40.16 25.81 -9.77
N VAL A 363 -39.01 26.31 -10.26
CA VAL A 363 -37.79 25.52 -10.47
C VAL A 363 -36.84 25.68 -9.29
N TYR A 364 -36.26 24.56 -8.85
CA TYR A 364 -35.35 24.46 -7.73
C TYR A 364 -34.07 23.74 -8.13
N VAL A 365 -32.96 24.08 -7.48
CA VAL A 365 -31.66 23.44 -7.68
C VAL A 365 -31.11 22.94 -6.34
N TRP A 366 -30.26 21.93 -6.40
CA TRP A 366 -29.53 21.44 -5.24
C TRP A 366 -28.60 22.51 -4.66
N THR A 367 -28.51 22.56 -3.34
CA THR A 367 -27.57 23.47 -2.63
C THR A 367 -26.17 22.87 -2.56
N GLU A 368 -25.19 23.68 -2.16
CA GLU A 368 -23.80 23.24 -1.93
C GLU A 368 -23.72 22.12 -0.88
N MET A 369 -24.61 22.11 0.10
CA MET A 369 -24.70 21.04 1.09
C MET A 369 -24.95 19.67 0.45
N VAL A 370 -25.84 19.62 -0.54
CA VAL A 370 -26.13 18.38 -1.28
C VAL A 370 -24.94 17.97 -2.15
N LYS A 371 -24.25 18.93 -2.76
CA LYS A 371 -23.01 18.64 -3.51
C LYS A 371 -21.93 18.07 -2.60
N LEU A 372 -21.75 18.63 -1.40
CA LEU A 372 -20.83 18.10 -0.38
C LEU A 372 -21.23 16.68 0.05
N LEU A 373 -22.51 16.45 0.35
CA LEU A 373 -23.00 15.11 0.70
C LEU A 373 -22.77 14.10 -0.42
N ARG A 374 -23.02 14.49 -1.68
CA ARG A 374 -22.69 13.69 -2.86
C ARG A 374 -21.21 13.35 -2.91
N MET A 375 -20.34 14.35 -2.74
CA MET A 375 -18.89 14.16 -2.73
C MET A 375 -18.42 13.22 -1.62
N SER A 376 -18.95 13.36 -0.40
CA SER A 376 -18.57 12.50 0.73
C SER A 376 -19.09 11.07 0.57
N LEU A 377 -20.33 10.90 0.11
CA LEU A 377 -20.97 9.58 0.03
C LEU A 377 -20.59 8.76 -1.20
N ASN A 378 -20.31 9.43 -2.32
CA ASN A 378 -19.84 8.77 -3.54
C ASN A 378 -18.56 7.98 -3.34
N GLN A 379 -17.80 8.28 -2.29
CA GLN A 379 -16.60 7.55 -2.00
C GLN A 379 -16.93 6.15 -1.45
N TYR A 380 -18.09 5.82 -0.89
CA TYR A 380 -18.28 4.51 -0.23
C TYR A 380 -18.83 3.39 -1.12
N PHE A 381 -18.76 3.55 -2.45
CA PHE A 381 -19.29 2.58 -3.41
C PHE A 381 -18.26 1.53 -3.78
N LEU A 382 -18.61 0.25 -3.65
CA LEU A 382 -17.75 -0.86 -4.08
C LEU A 382 -18.24 -1.44 -5.40
N CYS A 383 -17.30 -1.75 -6.30
CA CYS A 383 -17.61 -2.44 -7.54
C CYS A 383 -18.13 -3.86 -7.23
N PRO A 384 -19.30 -4.27 -7.75
CA PRO A 384 -19.84 -5.60 -7.48
C PRO A 384 -19.03 -6.74 -8.12
N GLU A 385 -18.11 -6.44 -9.05
CA GLU A 385 -17.28 -7.46 -9.71
C GLU A 385 -15.96 -7.70 -8.98
N CYS A 386 -15.27 -6.63 -8.57
CA CYS A 386 -13.91 -6.71 -8.05
C CYS A 386 -13.71 -6.04 -6.70
N LEU A 387 -14.78 -5.53 -6.09
CA LEU A 387 -14.79 -4.86 -4.78
C LEU A 387 -13.91 -3.60 -4.69
N THR A 388 -13.35 -3.14 -5.81
CA THR A 388 -12.62 -1.88 -5.87
C THR A 388 -13.59 -0.73 -5.57
N ARG A 389 -13.17 0.22 -4.74
CA ARG A 389 -13.92 1.45 -4.50
C ARG A 389 -14.10 2.20 -5.82
N MET A 390 -15.36 2.39 -6.21
CA MET A 390 -15.74 3.05 -7.44
C MET A 390 -15.51 4.56 -7.31
N GLN A 391 -15.12 5.18 -8.41
CA GLN A 391 -14.98 6.62 -8.53
C GLN A 391 -16.23 7.18 -9.22
N TYR A 392 -16.68 8.35 -8.80
CA TYR A 392 -17.79 9.03 -9.46
C TYR A 392 -17.24 9.95 -10.55
N ASP A 393 -17.66 9.71 -11.78
CA ASP A 393 -17.44 10.59 -12.91
C ASP A 393 -18.50 11.69 -12.89
N TYR A 394 -18.07 12.92 -12.59
CA TYR A 394 -18.94 14.10 -12.52
C TYR A 394 -19.35 14.64 -13.90
N GLU A 395 -18.63 14.30 -14.96
CA GLU A 395 -18.95 14.72 -16.33
C GLU A 395 -20.02 13.82 -16.92
N ASN A 396 -19.85 12.50 -16.75
CA ASN A 396 -20.77 11.48 -17.26
C ASN A 396 -21.83 11.05 -16.24
N TYR A 397 -21.79 11.61 -15.03
CA TYR A 397 -22.72 11.36 -13.93
C TYR A 397 -22.90 9.87 -13.62
N CYS A 398 -21.80 9.11 -13.55
CA CYS A 398 -21.83 7.67 -13.31
C CYS A 398 -20.72 7.21 -12.37
N HIS A 399 -20.93 6.10 -11.66
CA HIS A 399 -19.85 5.44 -10.95
C HIS A 399 -19.09 4.54 -11.92
N TYR A 400 -17.77 4.66 -11.98
CA TYR A 400 -16.92 3.72 -12.70
C TYR A 400 -15.94 3.04 -11.75
N CYS A 401 -15.68 1.77 -12.02
CA CYS A 401 -14.64 1.04 -11.33
C CYS A 401 -13.29 1.36 -11.97
N PRO A 402 -12.32 1.93 -11.24
CA PRO A 402 -11.04 2.28 -11.85
C PRO A 402 -10.20 1.04 -12.21
N ALA A 403 -10.47 -0.12 -11.59
CA ALA A 403 -9.84 -1.40 -11.87
C ALA A 403 -10.43 -2.10 -13.11
N CYS A 404 -11.69 -2.54 -13.05
CA CYS A 404 -12.32 -3.31 -14.14
C CYS A 404 -13.08 -2.48 -15.18
N LYS A 405 -13.12 -1.16 -15.04
CA LYS A 405 -13.85 -0.22 -15.91
C LYS A 405 -15.36 -0.43 -15.98
N LYS A 406 -15.94 -1.27 -15.10
CA LYS A 406 -17.40 -1.39 -14.96
C LYS A 406 -18.01 -0.02 -14.64
N VAL A 407 -19.04 0.34 -15.39
CA VAL A 407 -19.82 1.56 -15.16
C VAL A 407 -21.18 1.19 -14.59
N ILE A 408 -21.59 1.88 -13.54
CA ILE A 408 -22.93 1.81 -12.96
C ILE A 408 -23.54 3.20 -13.06
N ARG A 409 -24.70 3.28 -13.73
CA ARG A 409 -25.52 4.47 -13.81
C ARG A 409 -26.70 4.25 -12.88
N TYR A 410 -26.90 5.17 -11.95
CA TYR A 410 -28.00 5.15 -11.00
C TYR A 410 -29.12 6.08 -11.44
#